data_AF-A0A3S1ARN4-F1
#
_entry.id   AF-A0A3S1ARN4-F1
#
_cell.length_a   1.000
_cell.length_b   1.000
_cell.length_c   1.000
_cell.angle_alpha   90.00
_cell.angle_beta   90.00
_cell.angle_gamma   90.00
#
_symmetry.space_group_name_H-M   'P 1'
#
loop_
_entity.id
_entity.type
_entity.pdbx_description
1 polymer ?
#
loop_
_entity_poly.entity_id
_entity_poly.type
_entity_poly.pdbx_seq_one_letter_code
_entity_poly.pdbx_strand_id
1 'polypeptide(L)'
;MKTNAVRVLDGMNIPYELREYEVDIEDLSAETAAQKIGLPPEQVFKTLVVRGDRTGIILAVISGNTQLDLKALAPLSLNRKVETVSLKEVQPLTGYIRGGVTALACKKDYPVFVSGVN
;
A
#
# COMPACT_ATOMS: atom_id res chain seq x y z
N MET A 1 -9.32 12.53 11.99
CA MET A 1 -7.93 12.40 12.51
C MET A 1 -6.96 12.47 11.33
N LYS A 2 -5.94 13.33 11.36
CA LYS A 2 -4.96 13.47 10.26
C LYS A 2 -3.88 12.38 10.37
N THR A 3 -3.63 11.62 9.30
CA THR A 3 -2.60 10.57 9.29
C THR A 3 -1.21 11.15 9.05
N ASN A 4 -0.15 10.39 9.32
CA ASN A 4 1.22 10.86 9.07
C ASN A 4 1.51 11.06 7.58
N ALA A 5 0.92 10.25 6.70
CA ALA A 5 1.01 10.43 5.26
C ALA A 5 0.49 11.81 4.84
N VAL A 6 -0.67 12.21 5.36
CA VAL A 6 -1.27 13.50 5.05
C VAL A 6 -0.40 14.66 5.58
N ARG A 7 0.18 14.52 6.79
CA ARG A 7 1.14 15.51 7.32
C ARG A 7 2.40 15.67 6.45
N VAL A 8 2.91 14.57 5.90
CA VAL A 8 4.07 14.60 4.99
C VAL A 8 3.72 15.34 3.70
N LEU A 9 2.54 15.08 3.12
CA LEU A 9 2.07 15.77 1.92
C LEU A 9 1.89 17.28 2.16
N ASP A 10 1.32 17.68 3.30
CA ASP A 10 1.24 19.09 3.69
C ASP A 10 2.62 19.74 3.75
N GLY A 11 3.57 19.10 4.45
CA GLY A 11 4.92 19.62 4.64
C GLY A 11 5.71 19.76 3.33
N MET A 12 5.34 18.98 2.31
CA MET A 12 5.91 19.05 0.96
C MET A 12 5.12 19.96 0.00
N ASN A 13 4.01 20.56 0.44
CA ASN A 13 3.07 21.31 -0.40
C ASN A 13 2.59 20.54 -1.64
N ILE A 14 2.39 19.22 -1.50
CA ILE A 14 1.85 18.38 -2.56
C ILE A 14 0.32 18.50 -2.53
N PRO A 15 -0.36 18.86 -3.63
CA PRO A 15 -1.82 18.93 -3.67
C PRO A 15 -2.44 17.52 -3.58
N TYR A 16 -3.47 17.37 -2.76
CA TYR A 16 -4.25 16.14 -2.63
C TYR A 16 -5.71 16.48 -2.26
N GLU A 17 -6.60 15.52 -2.46
CA GLU A 17 -7.98 15.55 -2.00
C GLU A 17 -8.18 14.41 -1.00
N LEU A 18 -8.82 14.68 0.14
CA LEU A 18 -9.26 13.61 1.04
C LEU A 18 -10.64 13.14 0.63
N ARG A 19 -10.76 11.83 0.37
CA ARG A 19 -12.05 11.15 0.17
C ARG A 19 -12.33 10.27 1.36
N GLU A 20 -13.33 10.67 2.14
CA GLU A 20 -13.77 9.93 3.31
C GLU A 20 -14.90 8.98 2.92
N TYR A 21 -14.90 7.79 3.54
CA TYR A 21 -15.93 6.79 3.38
C TYR A 21 -16.08 6.00 4.68
N GLU A 22 -17.26 5.41 4.88
CA GLU A 22 -17.52 4.55 6.03
C GLU A 22 -16.76 3.22 5.90
N VAL A 23 -15.93 2.88 6.89
CA VAL A 23 -15.12 1.67 6.88
C VAL A 23 -15.94 0.52 7.46
N ASP A 24 -16.05 -0.56 6.69
CA ASP A 24 -16.51 -1.85 7.19
C ASP A 24 -15.27 -2.68 7.56
N ILE A 25 -15.17 -3.12 8.81
CA ILE A 25 -14.03 -3.89 9.29
C ILE A 25 -14.00 -5.32 8.74
N GLU A 26 -15.16 -5.84 8.32
CA GLU A 26 -15.29 -7.16 7.72
C GLU A 26 -14.88 -7.14 6.24
N ASP A 27 -14.96 -5.97 5.58
CA ASP A 27 -14.57 -5.76 4.19
C ASP A 27 -13.66 -4.54 4.00
N LEU A 28 -12.36 -4.82 4.08
CA LEU A 28 -11.26 -3.86 3.87
C LEU A 28 -10.65 -3.95 2.47
N SER A 29 -11.39 -4.46 1.49
CA SER A 29 -10.92 -4.56 0.11
C SER A 29 -10.80 -3.19 -0.57
N ALA A 30 -9.89 -3.09 -1.54
CA ALA A 30 -9.72 -1.86 -2.31
C ALA A 30 -10.90 -1.61 -3.25
N GLU A 31 -11.53 -2.69 -3.71
CA GLU A 31 -12.73 -2.69 -4.54
C GLU A 31 -13.92 -2.06 -3.79
N THR A 32 -14.14 -2.44 -2.53
CA THR A 32 -15.20 -1.84 -1.70
C THR A 32 -14.89 -0.38 -1.37
N ALA A 33 -13.63 -0.05 -1.09
CA ALA A 33 -13.22 1.35 -0.92
C ALA A 33 -13.50 2.17 -2.18
N ALA A 34 -13.16 1.64 -3.37
CA ALA A 34 -13.39 2.28 -4.66
C ALA A 34 -14.89 2.55 -4.92
N GLN A 35 -15.75 1.57 -4.65
CA GLN A 35 -17.20 1.72 -4.75
C GLN A 35 -17.72 2.85 -3.85
N LYS A 36 -17.26 2.89 -2.59
CA LYS A 36 -17.72 3.89 -1.60
C LYS A 36 -17.31 5.32 -1.96
N ILE A 37 -16.21 5.50 -2.67
CA ILE A 37 -15.74 6.82 -3.14
C ILE A 37 -16.08 7.11 -4.60
N GLY A 38 -16.86 6.23 -5.26
CA GLY A 38 -17.33 6.42 -6.63
C GLY A 38 -16.24 6.37 -7.70
N LEU A 39 -15.17 5.59 -7.47
CA LEU A 39 -14.07 5.42 -8.43
C LEU A 39 -14.04 4.01 -9.03
N PRO A 40 -13.53 3.86 -10.26
CA PRO A 40 -13.17 2.55 -10.79
C PRO A 40 -12.10 1.89 -9.89
N PRO A 41 -12.22 0.61 -9.55
CA PRO A 41 -11.23 -0.12 -8.74
C PRO A 41 -9.80 -0.05 -9.30
N GLU A 42 -9.66 0.08 -10.62
CA GLU A 42 -8.37 0.20 -11.28
C GLU A 42 -7.63 1.51 -10.95
N GLN A 43 -8.37 2.56 -10.55
CA GLN A 43 -7.84 3.87 -10.15
C GLN A 43 -7.62 4.00 -8.64
N VAL A 44 -7.98 2.99 -7.86
CA VAL A 44 -7.70 2.90 -6.43
C VAL A 44 -6.55 1.93 -6.22
N PHE A 45 -5.56 2.32 -5.42
CA PHE A 45 -4.36 1.50 -5.23
C PHE A 45 -4.30 0.94 -3.81
N LYS A 46 -3.87 -0.32 -3.70
CA LYS A 46 -3.54 -0.96 -2.42
C LYS A 46 -2.04 -1.07 -2.25
N THR A 47 -1.58 -0.83 -1.03
CA THR A 47 -0.17 -1.03 -0.64
C THR A 47 -0.02 -2.34 0.10
N LEU A 48 0.86 -3.22 -0.40
CA LEU A 48 1.20 -4.50 0.20
C LEU A 48 2.61 -4.43 0.79
N VAL A 49 2.78 -4.99 1.98
CA VAL A 49 4.10 -5.16 2.60
C VAL A 49 4.65 -6.52 2.18
N VAL A 50 5.85 -6.52 1.63
CA VAL A 50 6.49 -7.70 1.06
C VAL A 50 7.89 -7.86 1.67
N ARG A 51 8.31 -9.11 1.88
CA ARG A 51 9.64 -9.46 2.35
C ARG A 51 10.41 -10.18 1.27
N GLY A 52 11.51 -9.58 0.84
CA GLY A 52 12.53 -10.20 0.02
C GLY A 52 13.56 -10.95 0.85
N ASP A 53 14.10 -12.02 0.26
CA ASP A 53 15.11 -12.87 0.88
C ASP A 53 16.50 -12.22 1.00
N ARG A 54 16.73 -11.11 0.29
CA ARG A 54 18.02 -10.37 0.27
C ARG A 54 17.90 -8.93 0.73
N THR A 55 16.87 -8.22 0.25
CA THR A 55 16.73 -6.78 0.51
C THR A 55 15.81 -6.46 1.69
N GLY A 56 15.17 -7.47 2.28
CA GLY A 56 14.29 -7.29 3.44
C GLY A 56 12.93 -6.73 3.03
N ILE A 57 12.41 -5.75 3.78
CA ILE A 57 11.07 -5.22 3.57
C ILE A 57 11.03 -4.24 2.40
N ILE A 58 10.07 -4.46 1.51
CA ILE A 58 9.72 -3.59 0.38
C ILE A 58 8.20 -3.38 0.37
N LEU A 59 7.75 -2.31 -0.27
CA LEU A 59 6.33 -2.01 -0.46
C LEU A 59 5.97 -2.15 -1.93
N ALA A 60 4.84 -2.80 -2.20
CA ALA A 60 4.28 -2.91 -3.54
C ALA A 60 2.94 -2.17 -3.59
N VAL A 61 2.85 -1.16 -4.45
CA VAL A 61 1.64 -0.39 -4.72
C VAL A 61 1.06 -0.89 -6.03
N ILE A 62 -0.11 -1.53 -5.94
CA ILE A 62 -0.78 -2.11 -7.10
C ILE A 62 -2.23 -1.64 -7.18
N SER A 63 -2.80 -1.72 -8.37
CA SER A 63 -4.19 -1.38 -8.61
C SER A 63 -5.15 -2.31 -7.82
N GLY A 64 -6.28 -1.76 -7.37
CA GLY A 64 -7.16 -2.34 -6.38
C GLY A 64 -7.73 -3.68 -6.82
N ASN A 65 -8.09 -3.79 -8.10
CA ASN A 65 -8.61 -4.99 -8.76
C ASN A 65 -7.54 -6.01 -9.20
N THR A 66 -6.26 -5.80 -8.88
CA THR A 66 -5.17 -6.70 -9.28
C THR A 66 -4.62 -7.52 -8.12
N GLN A 67 -3.85 -8.56 -8.46
CA GLN A 67 -3.06 -9.31 -7.48
C GLN A 67 -1.57 -9.10 -7.74
N LEU A 68 -0.78 -9.10 -6.67
CA LEU A 68 0.66 -8.92 -6.80
C LEU A 68 1.31 -10.15 -7.42
N ASP A 69 1.99 -9.96 -8.55
CA ASP A 69 2.88 -10.98 -9.09
C ASP A 69 4.22 -10.98 -8.34
N LEU A 70 4.33 -11.89 -7.37
CA LEU A 70 5.55 -12.08 -6.57
C LEU A 70 6.73 -12.57 -7.43
N LYS A 71 6.49 -13.31 -8.51
CA LYS A 71 7.56 -13.81 -9.39
C LYS A 71 8.14 -12.67 -10.22
N ALA A 72 7.29 -11.74 -10.68
CA ALA A 72 7.74 -10.54 -11.37
C ALA A 72 8.44 -9.55 -10.41
N LEU A 73 7.95 -9.41 -9.18
CA LEU A 73 8.54 -8.48 -8.20
C LEU A 73 9.90 -8.95 -7.67
N ALA A 74 10.14 -10.25 -7.52
CA ALA A 74 11.40 -10.78 -6.99
C ALA A 74 12.65 -10.22 -7.71
N PRO A 75 12.82 -10.40 -9.04
CA PRO A 75 14.00 -9.88 -9.73
C PRO A 75 14.07 -8.35 -9.75
N LEU A 76 12.92 -7.65 -9.86
CA LEU A 76 12.88 -6.17 -9.84
C LEU A 76 13.36 -5.60 -8.51
N SER A 77 13.09 -6.31 -7.42
CA SER A 77 13.51 -5.93 -6.06
C SER A 77 14.86 -6.48 -5.63
N LEU A 78 15.64 -7.00 -6.59
CA LEU A 78 16.96 -7.60 -6.38
C LEU A 78 16.94 -8.83 -5.43
N ASN A 79 15.81 -9.51 -5.37
CA ASN A 79 15.60 -10.72 -4.58
C ASN A 79 15.54 -11.97 -5.46
N ARG A 80 15.82 -13.13 -4.88
CA ARG A 80 15.53 -14.41 -5.53
C ARG A 80 14.10 -14.86 -5.24
N LYS A 81 13.60 -14.59 -4.03
CA LYS A 81 12.22 -14.87 -3.62
C LYS A 81 11.67 -13.66 -2.85
N VAL A 82 10.40 -13.38 -3.05
CA VAL A 82 9.63 -12.47 -2.21
C VAL A 82 8.34 -13.14 -1.72
N GLU A 83 7.84 -12.70 -0.57
CA GLU A 83 6.58 -13.16 0.00
C GLU A 83 5.82 -12.01 0.68
N THR A 84 4.50 -12.04 0.65
CA THR A 84 3.69 -11.07 1.38
C THR A 84 3.89 -11.26 2.88
N VAL A 85 4.05 -10.15 3.59
CA VAL A 85 4.23 -10.16 5.04
C VAL A 85 2.91 -10.51 5.73
N SER A 86 2.99 -11.26 6.84
CA SER A 86 1.82 -11.62 7.62
C SER A 86 1.14 -10.39 8.24
N LEU A 87 -0.19 -10.40 8.36
CA LEU A 87 -0.96 -9.26 8.86
C LEU A 87 -0.52 -8.78 10.26
N LYS A 88 -0.07 -9.70 11.12
CA LYS A 88 0.45 -9.39 12.47
C LYS A 88 1.73 -8.55 12.46
N GLU A 89 2.48 -8.57 11.36
CA GLU A 89 3.74 -7.83 11.23
C GLU A 89 3.56 -6.46 10.56
N VAL A 90 2.41 -6.21 9.90
CA VAL A 90 2.15 -4.97 9.15
C VAL A 90 2.26 -3.73 10.03
N GLN A 91 1.57 -3.69 11.17
CA GLN A 91 1.59 -2.52 12.07
C GLN A 91 2.94 -2.33 12.78
N PRO A 92 3.61 -3.39 13.27
CA PRO A 92 4.99 -3.27 13.75
C PRO A 92 5.94 -2.65 12.72
N LEU A 93 5.85 -3.04 11.44
CA LEU A 93 6.77 -2.61 10.38
C LEU A 93 6.44 -1.22 9.81
N THR A 94 5.16 -0.91 9.63
CA THR A 94 4.72 0.30 8.91
C THR A 94 4.19 1.38 9.83
N GLY A 95 3.63 1.01 10.98
CA GLY A 95 2.84 1.91 11.83
C GLY A 95 1.37 2.01 11.43
N TYR A 96 0.98 1.40 10.30
CA TYR A 96 -0.39 1.37 9.80
C TYR A 96 -1.05 0.01 10.07
N ILE A 97 -2.37 0.00 10.19
CA ILE A 97 -3.16 -1.21 10.38
C ILE A 97 -3.63 -1.78 9.02
N ARG A 98 -4.08 -3.05 9.03
CA ARG A 98 -4.72 -3.67 7.86
C ARG A 98 -5.86 -2.77 7.34
N GLY A 99 -5.95 -2.65 6.02
CA GLY A 99 -6.93 -1.79 5.34
C GLY A 99 -6.55 -0.30 5.26
N GLY A 100 -5.51 0.14 6.00
CA GLY A 100 -5.05 1.53 6.01
C GLY A 100 -3.55 1.71 5.72
N VAL A 101 -2.90 0.69 5.16
CA VAL A 101 -1.47 0.75 4.82
C VAL A 101 -1.25 1.66 3.61
N THR A 102 -0.25 2.52 3.71
CA THR A 102 0.21 3.39 2.62
C THR A 102 1.73 3.30 2.47
N ALA A 103 2.23 3.61 1.28
CA ALA A 103 3.66 3.68 0.99
C ALA A 103 4.34 4.94 1.58
N LEU A 104 3.55 5.89 2.09
CA LEU A 104 4.02 7.14 2.65
C LEU A 104 4.16 7.07 4.18
N ALA A 105 5.18 7.72 4.72
CA ALA A 105 5.34 7.92 6.16
C ALA A 105 5.28 6.64 7.02
N CYS A 106 5.84 5.54 6.50
CA CYS A 106 6.09 4.34 7.30
C CYS A 106 7.10 4.62 8.42
N LYS A 107 7.17 3.75 9.44
CA LYS A 107 8.16 3.84 10.53
C LYS A 107 9.63 3.84 10.07
N LYS A 108 9.89 3.32 8.87
CA LYS A 108 11.19 3.30 8.19
C LYS A 108 10.95 3.58 6.71
N ASP A 109 11.99 4.06 6.04
CA ASP A 109 11.99 4.16 4.59
C ASP A 109 12.19 2.76 3.98
N TYR A 110 11.23 2.35 3.16
CA TYR A 110 11.27 1.09 2.43
C TYR A 110 11.29 1.37 0.93
N PRO A 111 12.02 0.57 0.12
CA PRO A 111 11.89 0.62 -1.33
C PRO A 111 10.43 0.40 -1.77
N VAL A 112 9.95 1.23 -2.68
CA VAL A 112 8.57 1.18 -3.18
C VAL A 112 8.57 0.81 -4.66
N PHE A 113 7.79 -0.20 -5.00
CA PHE A 113 7.53 -0.63 -6.37
C PHE A 113 6.08 -0.34 -6.71
N VAL A 114 5.85 0.36 -7.83
CA VAL A 114 4.52 0.76 -8.27
C VAL A 114 4.20 0.04 -9.58
N SER A 115 3.05 -0.63 -9.67
CA SER A 115 2.60 -1.19 -10.95
C SER A 115 2.25 -0.05 -11.90
N GLY A 116 2.65 -0.17 -13.18
CA GLY A 116 2.21 0.75 -14.22
C GLY A 116 0.68 0.82 -14.28
N VAL A 117 0.16 2.01 -14.56
CA VAL A 117 -1.26 2.21 -14.90
C VAL A 117 -1.34 1.99 -16.42
N ASN A 118 -2.03 0.94 -16.85
CA ASN A 118 -2.38 0.77 -18.27
C ASN A 118 -3.61 1.61 -18.61
#